data_AF-A0A4S3IXB9-F1
#
_entry.id   AF-A0A4S3IXB9-F1
#
_cell.length_a   1.000
_cell.length_b   1.000
_cell.length_c   1.000
_cell.angle_alpha   90.00
_cell.angle_beta   90.00
_cell.angle_gamma   90.00
#
_symmetry.space_group_name_H-M   'P 1'
#
loop_
_entity.id
_entity.type
_entity.pdbx_description
1 polymer ?
#
loop_
_entity_poly.entity_id
_entity_poly.type
_entity_poly.pdbx_seq_one_letter_code
_entity_poly.pdbx_strand_id
1 'polypeptide(L)'
;MALQHRRHQLSLTGFIPKPKPPSLTPEEYGSVQALFKTLIEYASNRKAKGRYKPAALISQTFQHVKSTDEFLIHFFVYTYARIHPEVEDEAGPEFHQAYTYFGDFSLWNSTRKDEAAAAMDKFAQYMIDNFFMPPHSCIAVFKTVHTDRYTKSSIKVTTSMPSPRPPPLCSIANV
;
A
#
# COMPACT_ATOMS: atom_id res chain seq x y z
N MET A 1 -36.06 20.91 44.69
CA MET A 1 -36.45 20.13 43.49
C MET A 1 -35.18 19.84 42.71
N ALA A 2 -34.77 18.58 42.60
CA ALA A 2 -33.50 18.20 41.96
C ALA A 2 -33.73 17.95 40.47
N LEU A 3 -33.07 18.73 39.61
CA LEU A 3 -33.06 18.55 38.16
C LEU A 3 -32.31 17.24 37.84
N GLN A 4 -33.05 16.21 37.43
CA GLN A 4 -32.47 14.99 36.89
C GLN A 4 -31.74 15.32 35.58
N HIS A 5 -30.41 15.34 35.63
CA HIS A 5 -29.57 15.37 34.44
C HIS A 5 -29.76 14.06 33.66
N ARG A 6 -30.59 14.14 32.62
CA ARG A 6 -30.78 13.11 31.61
C ARG A 6 -29.45 12.92 30.87
N ARG A 7 -28.60 12.00 31.35
CA ARG A 7 -27.41 11.56 30.62
C ARG A 7 -27.88 10.87 29.34
N HIS A 8 -27.68 11.54 28.20
CA HIS A 8 -27.78 10.91 26.90
C HIS A 8 -26.66 9.87 26.80
N GLN A 9 -26.99 8.60 27.06
CA GLN A 9 -26.12 7.50 26.66
C GLN A 9 -26.21 7.37 25.14
N LEU A 10 -25.22 7.94 24.44
CA LEU A 10 -24.99 7.67 23.03
C LEU A 10 -24.44 6.25 22.93
N SER A 11 -25.28 5.31 22.50
CA SER A 11 -24.89 3.92 22.29
C SER A 11 -24.11 3.81 20.97
N LEU A 12 -22.83 3.46 21.03
CA LEU A 12 -21.99 3.20 19.85
C LEU A 12 -22.26 1.84 19.19
N THR A 13 -23.27 1.11 19.66
CA THR A 13 -23.61 -0.25 19.20
C THR A 13 -24.03 -0.33 17.72
N GLY A 14 -24.34 0.80 17.07
CA GLY A 14 -24.64 0.86 15.64
C GLY A 14 -23.47 1.25 14.71
N PHE A 15 -22.31 1.61 15.26
CA PHE A 15 -21.18 2.16 14.48
C PHE A 15 -19.99 1.21 14.34
N ILE A 16 -20.09 -0.01 14.86
CA ILE A 16 -19.08 -1.04 14.63
C ILE A 16 -19.43 -1.72 13.30
N PRO A 17 -18.70 -1.44 12.19
CA PRO A 17 -18.95 -2.13 10.94
C PRO A 17 -18.80 -3.64 11.16
N LYS A 18 -19.75 -4.41 10.62
CA LYS A 18 -19.68 -5.87 10.68
C LYS A 18 -18.36 -6.33 10.04
N PRO A 19 -17.64 -7.28 10.65
CA PRO A 19 -16.44 -7.83 10.03
C PRO A 19 -16.81 -8.38 8.66
N LYS A 20 -16.04 -7.96 7.64
CA LYS A 20 -16.18 -8.49 6.29
C LYS A 20 -15.93 -10.00 6.35
N PRO A 21 -16.80 -10.83 5.73
CA PRO A 21 -16.52 -12.26 5.65
C PRO A 21 -15.21 -12.49 4.88
N PRO A 22 -14.46 -13.56 5.20
CA PRO A 22 -13.27 -13.91 4.44
C PRO A 22 -13.63 -14.17 2.97
N SER A 23 -12.76 -13.71 2.09
CA SER A 23 -12.90 -13.77 0.63
C SER A 23 -12.58 -15.16 0.08
N LEU A 24 -11.87 -15.99 0.84
CA LEU A 24 -11.52 -17.37 0.52
C LEU A 24 -12.11 -18.30 1.57
N THR A 25 -12.55 -19.49 1.14
CA THR A 25 -12.88 -20.56 2.08
C THR A 25 -11.62 -21.03 2.83
N PRO A 26 -11.74 -21.65 4.02
CA PRO A 26 -10.57 -22.12 4.77
C PRO A 26 -9.67 -23.10 3.99
N GLU A 27 -10.27 -23.95 3.16
CA GLU A 27 -9.57 -24.92 2.32
C GLU A 27 -8.78 -24.24 1.19
N GLU A 28 -9.43 -23.32 0.47
CA GLU A 28 -8.78 -22.51 -0.56
C GLU A 28 -7.64 -21.70 0.05
N TYR A 29 -7.88 -21.05 1.19
CA TYR A 29 -6.87 -20.25 1.88
C TYR A 29 -5.63 -21.09 2.21
N GLY A 30 -5.80 -22.30 2.74
CA GLY A 30 -4.68 -23.19 3.04
C GLY A 30 -3.85 -23.53 1.81
N SER A 31 -4.51 -23.87 0.71
CA SER A 31 -3.87 -24.25 -0.56
C SER A 31 -3.15 -23.06 -1.21
N VAL A 32 -3.81 -21.91 -1.25
CA VAL A 32 -3.28 -20.65 -1.78
C VAL A 32 -2.09 -20.16 -0.95
N GLN A 33 -2.16 -20.26 0.37
CA GLN A 33 -1.05 -19.90 1.26
C GLN A 33 0.15 -20.84 1.07
N ALA A 34 -0.08 -22.15 0.90
CA ALA A 34 1.00 -23.10 0.62
C ALA A 34 1.70 -22.77 -0.69
N LEU A 35 0.93 -22.49 -1.76
CA LEU A 35 1.48 -22.09 -3.05
C LEU A 35 2.25 -20.77 -2.96
N PHE A 36 1.72 -19.78 -2.25
CA PHE A 36 2.41 -18.52 -1.97
C PHE A 36 3.77 -18.74 -1.28
N LYS A 37 3.83 -19.61 -0.26
CA LYS A 37 5.09 -19.93 0.43
C LYS A 37 6.12 -20.53 -0.53
N THR A 38 5.71 -21.44 -1.40
CA THR A 38 6.58 -22.04 -2.43
C THR A 38 7.16 -20.98 -3.38
N LEU A 39 6.32 -20.05 -3.84
CA LEU A 39 6.75 -18.94 -4.69
C LEU A 39 7.77 -18.03 -3.97
N ILE A 40 7.48 -17.67 -2.72
CA ILE A 40 8.36 -16.83 -1.88
C ILE A 40 9.68 -17.51 -1.58
N GLU A 41 9.68 -18.81 -1.29
CA GLU A 41 10.89 -19.59 -1.03
C GLU A 41 11.81 -19.58 -2.27
N TYR A 42 11.25 -19.87 -3.45
CA TYR A 42 12.01 -19.80 -4.70
C TYR A 42 12.59 -18.40 -4.93
N ALA A 43 11.76 -17.35 -4.82
CA ALA A 43 12.19 -15.98 -5.03
C ALA A 43 13.22 -15.50 -3.99
N SER A 44 13.16 -16.00 -2.75
CA SER A 44 14.12 -15.68 -1.68
C SER A 44 15.50 -16.27 -1.93
N ASN A 45 15.56 -17.42 -2.60
CA ASN A 45 16.81 -18.09 -2.96
C ASN A 45 17.53 -17.43 -4.15
N ARG A 46 16.87 -16.52 -4.86
CA ARG A 46 17.49 -15.74 -5.95
C ARG A 46 18.39 -14.66 -5.36
N LYS A 47 19.48 -14.36 -6.06
CA LYS A 47 20.35 -13.24 -5.70
C LYS A 47 19.57 -11.92 -5.86
N ALA A 48 19.42 -11.18 -4.76
CA ALA A 48 18.82 -9.85 -4.82
C ALA A 48 19.69 -8.92 -5.67
N LYS A 49 19.09 -8.26 -6.66
CA LYS A 49 19.78 -7.30 -7.55
C LYS A 49 19.68 -5.84 -7.07
N GLY A 50 18.99 -5.59 -5.95
CA GLY A 50 18.66 -4.23 -5.48
C GLY A 50 19.01 -3.97 -4.01
N ARG A 51 18.65 -2.77 -3.54
CA ARG A 51 18.90 -2.29 -2.16
C ARG A 51 18.05 -3.00 -1.10
N TYR A 52 17.01 -3.71 -1.52
CA TYR A 52 16.11 -4.48 -0.65
C TYR A 52 15.91 -5.88 -1.21
N LYS A 53 15.37 -6.78 -0.38
CA LYS A 53 15.01 -8.16 -0.76
C LYS A 53 13.51 -8.23 -1.05
N PRO A 54 13.08 -8.35 -2.32
CA PRO A 54 11.66 -8.31 -2.69
C PRO A 54 10.82 -9.40 -2.01
N ALA A 55 11.28 -10.66 -2.05
CA ALA A 55 10.57 -11.78 -1.44
C ALA A 55 10.40 -11.62 0.08
N ALA A 56 11.41 -11.07 0.77
CA ALA A 56 11.34 -10.77 2.19
C ALA A 56 10.31 -9.67 2.47
N LEU A 57 10.28 -8.60 1.66
CA LEU A 57 9.27 -7.54 1.80
C LEU A 57 7.86 -8.09 1.65
N ILE A 58 7.60 -8.89 0.60
CA ILE A 58 6.28 -9.51 0.36
C ILE A 58 5.88 -10.41 1.53
N SER A 59 6.79 -11.26 1.99
CA SER A 59 6.54 -12.16 3.12
C SER A 59 6.24 -11.40 4.42
N GLN A 60 7.00 -10.34 4.72
CA GLN A 60 6.78 -9.53 5.91
C GLN A 60 5.46 -8.76 5.83
N THR A 61 5.14 -8.15 4.69
CA THR A 61 3.83 -7.49 4.50
C THR A 61 2.69 -8.47 4.71
N PHE A 62 2.77 -9.68 4.14
CA PHE A 62 1.77 -10.72 4.33
C PHE A 62 1.52 -11.07 5.81
N GLN A 63 2.55 -11.06 6.66
CA GLN A 63 2.42 -11.34 8.09
C GLN A 63 1.75 -10.21 8.87
N HIS A 64 1.74 -8.99 8.33
CA HIS A 64 1.28 -7.79 9.03
C HIS A 64 0.00 -7.16 8.45
N VAL A 65 -0.51 -7.65 7.32
CA VAL A 65 -1.80 -7.21 6.79
C VAL A 65 -2.96 -7.72 7.65
N LYS A 66 -4.04 -6.93 7.71
CA LYS A 66 -5.27 -7.31 8.41
C LYS A 66 -6.03 -8.43 7.70
N SER A 67 -6.10 -8.38 6.36
CA SER A 67 -6.81 -9.35 5.53
C SER A 67 -5.80 -10.12 4.68
N THR A 68 -5.37 -11.27 5.19
CA THR A 68 -4.37 -12.10 4.50
C THR A 68 -4.91 -12.73 3.22
N ASP A 69 -6.19 -13.03 3.18
CA ASP A 69 -6.92 -13.54 2.01
C ASP A 69 -6.93 -12.53 0.86
N GLU A 70 -7.28 -11.27 1.13
CA GLU A 70 -7.27 -10.20 0.12
C GLU A 70 -5.85 -9.93 -0.38
N PHE A 71 -4.86 -9.98 0.51
CA PHE A 71 -3.46 -9.87 0.11
C PHE A 71 -3.05 -10.98 -0.84
N LEU A 72 -3.40 -12.23 -0.56
CA LEU A 72 -3.09 -13.36 -1.42
C LEU A 72 -3.76 -13.19 -2.79
N ILE A 73 -5.05 -12.87 -2.81
CA ILE A 73 -5.79 -12.60 -4.04
C ILE A 73 -5.07 -11.52 -4.87
N HIS A 74 -4.75 -10.40 -4.25
CA HIS A 74 -4.09 -9.28 -4.92
C HIS A 74 -2.69 -9.65 -5.43
N PHE A 75 -1.90 -10.38 -4.63
CA PHE A 75 -0.59 -10.89 -5.01
C PHE A 75 -0.66 -11.77 -6.27
N PHE A 76 -1.55 -12.76 -6.28
CA PHE A 76 -1.68 -13.69 -7.39
C PHE A 76 -2.16 -12.99 -8.67
N VAL A 77 -3.21 -12.18 -8.57
CA VAL A 77 -3.77 -11.42 -9.69
C VAL A 77 -2.72 -10.46 -10.28
N TYR A 78 -2.03 -9.69 -9.43
CA TYR A 78 -1.01 -8.76 -9.88
C TYR A 78 0.15 -9.49 -10.59
N THR A 79 0.65 -10.56 -9.98
CA THR A 79 1.80 -11.29 -10.52
C THR A 79 1.44 -11.93 -11.85
N TYR A 80 0.25 -12.50 -11.97
CA TYR A 80 -0.27 -13.04 -13.23
C TYR A 80 -0.39 -11.97 -14.32
N ALA A 81 -1.02 -10.83 -14.01
CA ALA A 81 -1.18 -9.71 -14.94
C ALA A 81 0.16 -9.17 -15.46
N ARG A 82 1.21 -9.23 -14.63
CA ARG A 82 2.56 -8.81 -15.02
C ARG A 82 3.26 -9.76 -15.98
N ILE A 83 2.91 -11.04 -15.94
CA ILE A 83 3.44 -12.06 -16.86
C ILE A 83 2.64 -12.04 -18.17
N HIS A 84 1.34 -11.77 -18.08
CA HIS A 84 0.38 -11.78 -19.17
C HIS A 84 -0.26 -10.41 -19.40
N PRO A 85 0.50 -9.39 -19.85
CA PRO A 85 -0.03 -8.06 -20.10
C PRO A 85 -1.09 -8.02 -21.21
N GLU A 86 -1.13 -9.02 -22.09
CA GLU A 86 -2.12 -9.15 -23.15
C GLU A 86 -3.54 -9.49 -22.67
N VAL A 87 -3.70 -9.93 -21.40
CA VAL A 87 -4.99 -10.30 -20.82
C VAL A 87 -5.70 -9.08 -20.20
N GLU A 88 -5.49 -7.89 -20.78
CA GLU A 88 -6.27 -6.69 -20.46
C GLU A 88 -7.69 -6.80 -21.03
N ASP A 89 -8.47 -7.75 -20.50
CA ASP A 89 -9.92 -7.71 -20.60
C ASP A 89 -10.44 -6.56 -19.71
N GLU A 90 -11.60 -5.96 -20.03
CA GLU A 90 -12.12 -4.79 -19.27
C GLU A 90 -12.29 -5.05 -17.76
N ALA A 91 -12.42 -6.33 -17.37
CA ALA A 91 -12.57 -6.76 -15.99
C ALA A 91 -11.24 -7.06 -15.26
N GLY A 92 -10.11 -7.12 -15.97
CA GLY A 92 -8.82 -7.61 -15.46
C GLY A 92 -8.80 -9.13 -15.17
N PRO A 93 -7.64 -9.70 -14.83
CA PRO A 93 -7.52 -11.14 -14.62
C PRO A 93 -8.20 -11.60 -13.33
N GLU A 94 -8.95 -12.70 -13.42
CA GLU A 94 -9.63 -13.29 -12.27
C GLU A 94 -8.65 -14.06 -11.37
N PHE A 95 -8.92 -14.05 -10.06
CA PHE A 95 -8.12 -14.80 -9.08
C PHE A 95 -7.99 -16.29 -9.43
N HIS A 96 -9.07 -16.95 -9.84
CA HIS A 96 -9.05 -18.38 -10.13
C HIS A 96 -8.13 -18.72 -11.32
N GLN A 97 -8.09 -17.85 -12.33
CA GLN A 97 -7.17 -17.97 -13.46
C GLN A 97 -5.72 -17.85 -13.00
N ALA A 98 -5.40 -16.83 -12.20
CA ALA A 98 -4.06 -16.65 -11.65
C ALA A 98 -3.65 -17.83 -10.76
N TYR A 99 -4.52 -18.26 -9.85
CA TYR A 99 -4.27 -19.40 -8.97
C TYR A 99 -3.98 -20.68 -9.77
N THR A 100 -4.81 -20.99 -10.77
CA THR A 100 -4.63 -22.16 -11.64
C THR A 100 -3.31 -22.09 -12.40
N TYR A 101 -2.96 -20.91 -12.93
CA TYR A 101 -1.69 -20.72 -13.63
C TYR A 101 -0.49 -21.11 -12.75
N PHE A 102 -0.43 -20.60 -11.52
CA PHE A 102 0.67 -20.91 -10.60
C PHE A 102 0.59 -22.30 -9.96
N GLY A 103 -0.53 -23.02 -10.05
CA GLY A 103 -0.72 -24.33 -9.42
C GLY A 103 0.38 -25.34 -9.75
N ASP A 104 0.89 -25.30 -10.99
CA ASP A 104 1.95 -26.20 -11.47
C ASP A 104 3.37 -25.65 -11.26
N PHE A 105 3.55 -24.62 -10.44
CA PHE A 105 4.82 -23.90 -10.29
C PHE A 105 6.02 -24.83 -10.02
N SER A 106 5.84 -25.88 -9.21
CA SER A 106 6.90 -26.85 -8.91
C SER A 106 7.46 -27.54 -10.16
N LEU A 107 6.61 -27.79 -11.15
CA LEU A 107 6.93 -28.48 -12.41
C LEU A 107 7.54 -27.56 -13.47
N TRP A 108 7.56 -26.24 -13.25
CA TRP A 108 8.09 -25.30 -14.22
C TRP A 108 9.60 -25.38 -14.37
N ASN A 109 10.06 -25.08 -15.59
CA ASN A 109 11.47 -24.85 -15.88
C ASN A 109 11.99 -23.56 -15.23
N SER A 110 13.32 -23.41 -15.16
CA SER A 110 13.97 -22.25 -14.52
C SER A 110 13.55 -20.93 -15.15
N THR A 111 13.39 -20.87 -16.47
CA THR A 111 13.02 -19.64 -17.19
C THR A 111 11.67 -19.11 -16.72
N ARG A 112 10.63 -19.96 -16.68
CA ARG A 112 9.30 -19.55 -16.20
C ARG A 112 9.30 -19.19 -14.72
N LYS A 113 10.06 -19.91 -13.89
CA LYS A 113 10.20 -19.58 -12.47
C LYS A 113 10.90 -18.24 -12.27
N ASP A 114 11.91 -17.93 -13.06
CA ASP A 114 12.63 -16.65 -13.02
C ASP A 114 11.76 -15.47 -13.50
N GLU A 115 10.90 -15.70 -14.49
CA GLU A 115 9.90 -14.74 -14.97
C GLU A 115 8.88 -14.41 -13.88
N ALA A 116 8.29 -15.43 -13.25
CA ALA A 116 7.38 -15.22 -12.13
C ALA A 116 8.06 -14.48 -10.96
N ALA A 117 9.30 -14.85 -10.64
CA ALA A 117 10.04 -14.16 -9.60
C ALA A 117 10.39 -12.70 -9.99
N ALA A 118 10.60 -12.39 -11.28
CA ALA A 118 10.73 -11.01 -11.74
C ALA A 118 9.41 -10.22 -11.64
N ALA A 119 8.27 -10.85 -11.91
CA ALA A 119 6.95 -10.27 -11.67
C ALA A 119 6.71 -9.99 -10.17
N MET A 120 7.15 -10.90 -9.29
CA MET A 120 7.13 -10.67 -7.84
C MET A 120 8.03 -9.50 -7.43
N ASP A 121 9.20 -9.32 -8.05
CA ASP A 121 10.05 -8.15 -7.81
C ASP A 121 9.30 -6.84 -8.15
N LYS A 122 8.51 -6.85 -9.23
CA LYS A 122 7.63 -5.72 -9.59
C LYS A 122 6.50 -5.50 -8.60
N PHE A 123 5.91 -6.58 -8.06
CA PHE A 123 4.91 -6.48 -7.01
C PHE A 123 5.49 -5.84 -5.73
N ALA A 124 6.71 -6.22 -5.34
CA ALA A 124 7.41 -5.60 -4.22
C ALA A 124 7.63 -4.10 -4.43
N GLN A 125 8.06 -3.71 -5.64
CA GLN A 125 8.20 -2.31 -5.99
C GLN A 125 6.86 -1.57 -5.94
N TYR A 126 5.80 -2.17 -6.46
CA TYR A 126 4.44 -1.62 -6.38
C TYR A 126 4.01 -1.35 -4.92
N MET A 127 4.28 -2.28 -3.99
CA MET A 127 3.96 -2.04 -2.58
C MET A 127 4.71 -0.84 -2.00
N ILE A 128 5.99 -0.67 -2.36
CA ILE A 128 6.78 0.50 -1.94
C ILE A 128 6.12 1.77 -2.45
N ASP A 129 5.87 1.84 -3.75
CA ASP A 129 5.40 3.05 -4.41
C ASP A 129 3.98 3.46 -3.95
N ASN A 130 3.14 2.48 -3.59
CA ASN A 130 1.72 2.72 -3.29
C ASN A 130 1.38 2.71 -1.80
N PHE A 131 2.12 1.99 -0.95
CA PHE A 131 1.77 1.83 0.46
C PHE A 131 2.83 2.34 1.43
N PHE A 132 4.12 2.23 1.09
CA PHE A 132 5.21 2.58 2.02
C PHE A 132 5.83 3.96 1.76
N MET A 133 5.63 4.51 0.57
CA MET A 133 6.04 5.88 0.27
C MET A 133 4.91 6.86 0.59
N PRO A 134 5.19 7.97 1.28
CA PRO A 134 4.24 9.07 1.37
C PRO A 134 3.88 9.52 -0.04
N PRO A 135 2.59 9.79 -0.34
CA PRO A 135 2.21 10.34 -1.64
C PRO A 135 3.08 11.57 -1.91
N HIS A 136 3.63 11.68 -3.11
CA HIS A 136 4.62 12.70 -3.48
C HIS A 136 4.16 14.14 -3.18
N SER A 137 2.85 14.37 -3.02
CA SER A 137 2.25 15.62 -2.56
C SER A 137 2.62 16.03 -1.12
N CYS A 138 2.91 15.08 -0.23
CA CYS A 138 3.30 15.37 1.16
C CYS A 138 4.79 15.67 1.33
N ILE A 139 5.64 15.26 0.38
CA ILE A 139 7.10 15.49 0.46
C ILE A 139 7.43 16.99 0.24
N ALA A 140 6.58 17.73 -0.47
CA ALA A 140 6.72 19.18 -0.62
C ALA A 140 6.53 19.95 0.70
N VAL A 141 5.73 19.41 1.64
CA VAL A 141 5.41 20.07 2.92
C VAL A 141 6.56 19.94 3.93
N PHE A 142 7.38 18.89 3.83
CA PHE A 142 8.51 18.70 4.74
C PHE A 142 9.73 19.57 4.40
N LYS A 143 9.82 20.13 3.19
CA LYS A 143 10.93 21.02 2.81
C LYS A 143 10.75 22.47 3.27
N THR A 144 9.59 22.86 3.83
CA THR A 144 9.31 24.24 4.23
C THR A 144 9.41 24.53 5.73
N VAL A 145 9.77 23.56 6.58
CA VAL A 145 9.80 23.76 8.05
C VAL A 145 11.19 23.60 8.68
N HIS A 146 12.25 23.32 7.91
CA HIS A 146 13.57 23.04 8.50
C HIS A 146 14.74 23.88 7.99
N THR A 147 14.55 25.20 7.91
CA THR A 147 15.66 26.16 7.89
C THR A 147 15.24 27.48 8.53
N ASP A 148 15.03 27.54 9.85
CA ASP A 148 15.38 28.77 10.58
C ASP A 148 15.40 28.60 12.10
N ARG A 149 16.40 27.90 12.64
CA ARG A 149 16.85 28.10 14.04
C ARG A 149 18.31 27.69 14.16
N TYR A 150 19.23 28.59 13.79
CA TYR A 150 20.52 28.79 14.46
C TYR A 150 21.30 29.88 13.71
N THR A 151 21.11 31.15 14.08
CA THR A 151 22.23 32.11 14.11
C THR A 151 21.95 33.14 15.20
N LYS A 152 22.89 33.21 16.14
CA LYS A 152 22.96 34.19 17.22
C LYS A 152 23.91 35.29 16.74
N SER A 153 23.41 36.48 16.41
CA SER A 153 24.17 37.73 16.56
C SER A 153 23.32 38.99 16.31
N SER A 154 23.44 39.91 17.27
CA SER A 154 23.23 41.35 17.23
C SER A 154 21.91 41.93 16.73
N ILE A 155 21.12 42.35 17.72
CA ILE A 155 20.07 43.35 17.65
C ILE A 155 20.62 44.65 17.06
N LYS A 156 20.01 45.12 15.96
CA LYS A 156 19.91 46.56 15.65
C LYS A 156 18.44 46.87 15.37
N VAL A 157 17.83 47.60 16.28
CA VAL A 157 16.48 48.17 16.14
C VAL A 157 16.59 49.39 15.23
N THR A 158 15.94 49.33 14.07
CA THR A 158 15.63 50.54 13.28
C THR A 158 14.19 50.45 12.79
N THR A 159 13.36 51.31 13.37
CA THR A 159 11.95 51.53 13.05
C THR A 159 11.78 52.02 11.61
N SER A 160 11.03 51.29 10.79
CA SER A 160 10.39 51.81 9.58
C SER A 160 9.32 50.80 9.11
N MET A 161 8.05 51.16 9.29
CA MET A 161 6.89 50.35 8.85
C MET A 161 6.61 50.62 7.37
N PRO A 162 6.36 49.57 6.55
CA PRO A 162 5.46 49.70 5.42
C PRO A 162 4.18 48.87 5.61
N SER A 163 3.07 49.50 5.23
CA SER A 163 1.66 49.08 5.30
C SER A 163 1.36 47.65 4.82
N PRO A 164 0.32 46.97 5.34
CA PRO A 164 -0.09 45.65 4.87
C PRO A 164 -0.67 45.71 3.46
N ARG A 165 -0.21 44.82 2.58
CA ARG A 165 -0.78 44.58 1.25
C ARG A 165 -1.95 43.59 1.38
N PRO A 166 -3.12 43.82 0.75
CA PRO A 166 -4.27 42.92 0.87
C PRO A 166 -4.04 41.60 0.10
N PRO A 167 -4.69 40.50 0.51
CA PRO A 167 -4.57 39.20 -0.16
C PRO A 167 -5.32 39.19 -1.51
N PRO A 168 -4.83 38.43 -2.52
CA PRO A 168 -5.56 38.26 -3.77
C PRO A 168 -6.80 37.38 -3.58
N LEU A 169 -7.90 37.82 -4.18
CA LEU A 169 -9.18 37.12 -4.24
C LEU A 169 -9.07 35.84 -5.08
N CYS A 170 -9.51 34.71 -4.55
CA CYS A 170 -9.76 33.49 -5.32
C CYS A 170 -10.89 33.75 -6.32
N SER A 171 -10.59 33.72 -7.62
CA SER A 171 -11.61 33.70 -8.66
C SER A 171 -12.08 32.26 -8.89
N ILE A 172 -13.32 31.99 -8.52
CA ILE A 172 -14.07 30.81 -8.95
C ILE A 172 -14.48 31.08 -10.40
N ALA A 173 -14.04 30.23 -11.33
CA ALA A 173 -14.58 30.19 -12.69
C ALA A 173 -15.39 28.90 -12.84
N ASN A 174 -16.72 29.06 -12.83
CA ASN A 174 -17.64 28.13 -13.48
C ASN A 174 -17.47 28.28 -14.99
N VAL A 175 -17.27 27.16 -15.69
CA VAL A 175 -18.03 26.79 -16.90
C VAL A 175 -18.20 25.28 -16.86
#